data_AF-A0A1F3A6N8-F1
#
_entry.id   AF-A0A1F3A6N8-F1
#
_cell.length_a   1.000
_cell.length_b   1.000
_cell.length_c   1.000
_cell.angle_alpha   90.00
_cell.angle_beta   90.00
_cell.angle_gamma   90.00
#
_symmetry.space_group_name_H-M   'P 1'
#
loop_
_entity.id
_entity.type
_entity.pdbx_description
1 polymer ?
#
loop_
_entity_poly.entity_id
_entity_poly.type
_entity_poly.pdbx_seq_one_letter_code
_entity_poly.pdbx_strand_id
1 'polypeptide(L)'
;MGGGALYSTVGDYLRFTRMIMGQGALDGVRVLEPATVALMSQNAMGDVSCRPLKSQIPGRSTDMNFVDGMKWGLSFMINPQDFPGRRAAGSLSWGGLANSYYWIDPVRKVTGVWATQLLPFYDARAVTRFEDFERSVYAAL
;
A
#
# COMPACT_ATOMS: atom_id res chain seq x y z
N MET A 1 -11.27 -17.15 4.31
CA MET A 1 -11.35 -16.05 3.32
C MET A 1 -10.00 -15.35 3.27
N GLY A 2 -9.40 -15.15 2.08
CA GLY A 2 -8.07 -14.54 1.94
C GLY A 2 -8.02 -13.01 1.79
N GLY A 3 -9.17 -12.36 1.56
CA GLY A 3 -9.24 -10.93 1.18
C GLY A 3 -9.43 -9.92 2.31
N GLY A 4 -9.59 -10.32 3.59
CA GLY A 4 -9.87 -9.36 4.65
C GLY A 4 -10.03 -9.89 6.09
N ALA A 5 -9.61 -11.14 6.35
CA ALA A 5 -9.81 -11.80 7.66
C ALA A 5 -8.49 -12.22 8.34
N LEU A 6 -7.35 -11.72 7.87
CA LEU A 6 -6.05 -11.96 8.49
C LEU A 6 -5.86 -11.01 9.68
N TYR A 7 -5.41 -11.55 10.80
CA TYR A 7 -5.06 -10.80 12.00
C TYR A 7 -3.56 -10.94 12.25
N SER A 8 -2.91 -9.82 12.56
CA SER A 8 -1.46 -9.77 12.81
C SER A 8 -1.10 -8.44 13.49
N THR A 9 0.19 -8.21 13.75
CA THR A 9 0.69 -6.96 14.31
C THR A 9 1.26 -6.04 13.22
N VAL A 10 1.44 -4.75 13.53
CA VAL A 10 2.14 -3.80 12.64
C VAL A 10 3.57 -4.28 12.35
N GLY A 11 4.25 -4.82 13.37
CA GLY A 11 5.61 -5.34 13.24
C GLY A 11 5.69 -6.52 12.26
N ASP A 12 4.74 -7.46 12.35
CA ASP A 12 4.67 -8.60 11.43
C ASP A 12 4.36 -8.16 10.00
N TYR A 13 3.44 -7.21 9.81
CA TYR A 13 3.14 -6.69 8.48
C TYR A 13 4.32 -5.90 7.88
N LEU A 14 5.11 -5.21 8.71
CA LEU A 14 6.37 -4.59 8.28
C LEU A 14 7.40 -5.62 7.82
N ARG A 15 7.44 -6.82 8.42
CA ARG A 15 8.28 -7.92 7.90
C ARG A 15 7.82 -8.33 6.50
N PHE A 16 6.52 -8.46 6.27
CA PHE A 16 5.97 -8.72 4.94
C PHE A 16 6.38 -7.64 3.92
N THR A 17 6.18 -6.36 4.23
CA THR A 17 6.51 -5.29 3.28
C THR A 17 8.01 -5.20 3.00
N ARG A 18 8.86 -5.41 4.02
CA ARG A 18 10.32 -5.50 3.85
C ARG A 18 10.74 -6.71 3.02
N MET A 19 10.05 -7.85 3.14
CA MET A 19 10.31 -9.04 2.30
C MET A 19 10.00 -8.76 0.82
N ILE A 20 8.90 -8.06 0.53
CA ILE A 20 8.58 -7.63 -0.84
C ILE A 20 9.63 -6.65 -1.35
N MET A 21 10.01 -5.64 -0.56
CA MET A 21 11.08 -4.69 -0.91
C MET A 21 12.42 -5.39 -1.13
N GLY A 22 12.70 -6.44 -0.38
CA GLY A 22 13.86 -7.33 -0.51
C GLY A 22 13.73 -8.38 -1.62
N GLN A 23 12.86 -8.17 -2.60
CA GLN A 23 12.65 -9.05 -3.75
C GLN A 23 12.36 -10.50 -3.36
N GLY A 24 11.52 -10.69 -2.35
CA GLY A 24 11.03 -12.00 -1.94
C GLY A 24 11.82 -12.63 -0.79
N ALA A 25 12.81 -11.92 -0.24
CA ALA A 25 13.64 -12.41 0.86
C ALA A 25 13.72 -11.41 2.03
N LEU A 26 13.82 -11.95 3.24
CA LEU A 26 14.01 -11.19 4.47
C LEU A 26 14.84 -12.02 5.46
N ASP A 27 15.78 -11.39 6.16
CA ASP A 27 16.59 -12.01 7.21
C ASP A 27 17.27 -13.33 6.76
N GLY A 28 17.73 -13.39 5.50
CA GLY A 28 18.39 -14.55 4.91
C GLY A 28 17.45 -15.66 4.41
N VAL A 29 16.13 -15.52 4.59
CA VAL A 29 15.12 -16.50 4.13
C VAL A 29 14.42 -15.99 2.88
N ARG A 30 14.31 -16.84 1.85
CA ARG A 30 13.56 -16.56 0.62
C ARG A 30 12.19 -17.22 0.67
N VAL A 31 11.14 -16.39 0.55
CA VAL A 31 9.73 -16.84 0.47
C VAL A 31 9.24 -16.81 -0.97
N LEU A 32 9.70 -15.84 -1.76
CA LEU A 32 9.33 -15.69 -3.17
C LEU A 32 10.59 -15.52 -4.03
N GLU A 33 10.53 -15.97 -5.28
CA GLU A 33 11.57 -15.64 -6.25
C GLU A 33 11.50 -14.16 -6.63
N PRO A 34 12.64 -13.52 -6.96
CA PRO A 34 12.65 -12.12 -7.40
C PRO A 34 11.75 -11.90 -8.61
N ALA A 35 11.71 -12.87 -9.54
CA ALA A 35 10.84 -12.84 -10.71
C ALA A 35 9.34 -12.83 -10.34
N THR A 36 8.95 -13.56 -9.29
CA THR A 36 7.56 -13.54 -8.78
C THR A 36 7.22 -12.17 -8.23
N VAL A 37 8.10 -11.57 -7.42
CA VAL A 37 7.86 -10.22 -6.87
C VAL A 37 7.77 -9.18 -7.98
N ALA A 38 8.63 -9.28 -9.01
CA ALA A 38 8.56 -8.42 -10.18
C ALA A 38 7.20 -8.54 -10.88
N LEU A 39 6.72 -9.77 -11.12
CA LEU A 39 5.41 -10.02 -11.74
C LEU A 39 4.25 -9.46 -10.90
N MET A 40 4.28 -9.62 -9.57
CA MET A 40 3.26 -9.08 -8.66
C MET A 40 3.15 -7.55 -8.70
N SER A 41 4.26 -6.89 -9.07
CA SER A 41 4.46 -5.44 -9.02
C SER A 41 4.29 -4.75 -10.38
N GLN A 42 4.01 -5.49 -11.45
CA GLN A 42 3.80 -4.96 -12.80
C GLN A 42 2.34 -4.64 -13.05
N ASN A 43 2.07 -3.64 -13.90
CA ASN A 43 0.72 -3.29 -14.33
C ASN A 43 0.00 -4.51 -14.95
N ALA A 44 -1.08 -4.94 -14.31
CA ALA A 44 -1.96 -6.01 -14.75
C ALA A 44 -3.30 -5.50 -15.29
N MET A 45 -3.47 -4.18 -15.40
CA MET A 45 -4.69 -3.54 -15.93
C MET A 45 -4.58 -3.21 -17.43
N GLY A 46 -3.38 -3.23 -18.02
CA GLY A 46 -3.17 -2.69 -19.36
C GLY A 46 -3.47 -1.19 -19.40
N ASP A 47 -4.25 -0.76 -20.39
CA ASP A 47 -4.51 0.67 -20.64
C ASP A 47 -5.49 1.29 -19.65
N VAL A 48 -6.34 0.48 -18.98
CA VAL A 48 -7.31 1.01 -18.00
C VAL A 48 -6.64 1.37 -16.69
N SER A 49 -7.20 2.35 -15.98
CA SER A 49 -6.68 2.85 -14.70
C SER A 49 -7.71 2.64 -13.59
N CYS A 50 -7.25 2.66 -12.34
CA CYS A 50 -8.12 2.63 -11.18
C CYS A 50 -9.11 3.80 -11.24
N ARG A 51 -10.38 3.51 -10.98
CA ARG A 51 -11.47 4.51 -10.98
C ARG A 51 -11.99 4.70 -9.57
N PRO A 52 -12.57 5.86 -9.22
CA PRO A 52 -13.10 6.12 -7.89
C PRO A 52 -13.94 4.95 -7.35
N LEU A 53 -13.66 4.53 -6.12
CA LEU A 53 -14.45 3.52 -5.43
C LEU A 53 -15.64 4.19 -4.75
N LYS A 54 -16.84 3.71 -5.06
CA LYS A 54 -18.08 4.13 -4.40
C LYS A 54 -18.43 3.20 -3.26
N SER A 55 -18.73 3.75 -2.09
CA SER A 55 -19.10 2.97 -0.93
C SER A 55 -20.36 2.14 -1.22
N GLN A 56 -20.27 0.84 -0.95
CA GLN A 56 -21.40 -0.08 -1.07
C GLN A 56 -22.13 -0.30 0.27
N ILE A 57 -21.47 0.03 1.39
CA ILE A 57 -22.01 -0.15 2.73
C ILE A 57 -21.74 1.15 3.52
N PRO A 58 -22.72 2.07 3.56
CA PRO A 58 -22.65 3.27 4.37
C PRO A 58 -22.28 2.95 5.83
N GLY A 59 -21.40 3.77 6.42
CA GLY A 59 -20.87 3.56 7.78
C GLY A 59 -19.71 2.55 7.88
N ARG A 60 -19.45 1.72 6.85
CA ARG A 60 -18.24 0.87 6.80
C ARG A 60 -17.15 1.43 5.91
N SER A 61 -17.51 2.18 4.87
CA SER A 61 -16.57 2.84 3.96
C SER A 61 -17.13 4.18 3.52
N THR A 62 -16.26 5.13 3.23
CA THR A 62 -16.58 6.30 2.42
C THR A 62 -16.20 6.04 0.96
N ASP A 63 -16.56 6.96 0.08
CA ASP A 63 -16.01 6.99 -1.27
C ASP A 63 -14.51 7.30 -1.22
N MET A 64 -13.75 6.69 -2.14
CA MET A 64 -12.31 6.86 -2.26
C MET A 64 -11.94 7.23 -3.68
N ASN A 65 -11.12 8.27 -3.83
CA ASN A 65 -10.56 8.66 -5.13
C ASN A 65 -9.13 8.13 -5.27
N PHE A 66 -8.74 7.88 -6.52
CA PHE A 66 -7.36 7.61 -6.89
C PHE A 66 -6.76 8.85 -7.54
N VAL A 67 -5.43 8.96 -7.50
CA VAL A 67 -4.74 9.89 -8.39
C VAL A 67 -4.87 9.39 -9.83
N ASP A 68 -4.87 10.32 -10.78
CA ASP A 68 -4.98 9.97 -12.19
C ASP A 68 -3.83 9.06 -12.63
N GLY A 69 -4.16 8.06 -13.44
CA GLY A 69 -3.19 7.10 -13.96
C GLY A 69 -2.80 5.98 -12.99
N MET A 70 -3.37 5.93 -11.77
CA MET A 70 -3.08 4.83 -10.82
C MET A 70 -3.37 3.46 -11.46
N LYS A 71 -2.43 2.54 -11.32
CA LYS A 71 -2.51 1.17 -11.85
C LYS A 71 -2.56 0.14 -10.74
N TRP A 72 -2.85 -1.09 -11.14
CA TRP A 72 -2.88 -2.25 -10.26
C TRP A 72 -2.05 -3.38 -10.85
N GLY A 73 -1.21 -4.01 -10.03
CA GLY A 73 -0.54 -5.26 -10.37
C GLY A 73 -1.29 -6.48 -9.86
N LEU A 74 -0.67 -7.66 -9.86
CA LEU A 74 -1.37 -8.85 -9.35
C LEU A 74 -1.61 -8.81 -7.83
N SER A 75 -0.96 -7.89 -7.11
CA SER A 75 -1.05 -7.82 -5.65
C SER A 75 -1.16 -6.40 -5.08
N PHE A 76 -0.74 -5.38 -5.82
CA PHE A 76 -0.54 -4.04 -5.27
C PHE A 76 -1.11 -2.95 -6.17
N MET A 77 -1.54 -1.86 -5.55
CA MET A 77 -1.70 -0.59 -6.25
C MET A 77 -0.32 0.00 -6.56
N ILE A 78 -0.15 0.56 -7.75
CA ILE A 78 1.13 1.09 -8.25
C ILE A 78 1.01 2.60 -8.49
N ASN A 79 1.85 3.37 -7.80
CA ASN A 79 1.92 4.82 -7.93
C ASN A 79 2.41 5.23 -9.33
N PRO A 80 1.68 6.09 -10.06
CA PRO A 80 2.08 6.52 -11.41
C PRO A 80 3.11 7.65 -11.38
N GLN A 81 3.20 8.38 -10.26
CA GLN A 81 4.02 9.57 -10.11
C GLN A 81 4.59 9.67 -8.69
N ASP A 82 5.63 10.49 -8.56
CA ASP A 82 6.15 10.91 -7.27
C ASP A 82 5.11 11.68 -6.47
N PHE A 83 4.99 11.35 -5.20
CA PHE A 83 4.21 12.13 -4.25
C PHE A 83 5.16 13.09 -3.52
N PRO A 84 4.98 14.42 -3.60
CA PRO A 84 5.89 15.38 -2.97
C PRO A 84 6.11 15.10 -1.47
N GLY A 85 7.39 14.98 -1.08
CA GLY A 85 7.79 14.65 0.30
C GLY A 85 7.41 13.24 0.76
N ARG A 86 7.06 12.35 -0.16
CA ARG A 86 6.55 10.98 0.10
C ARG A 86 7.11 10.01 -0.94
N ARG A 87 6.44 8.88 -1.15
CA ARG A 87 6.83 7.78 -2.03
C ARG A 87 6.96 8.12 -3.52
N ALA A 88 7.84 7.37 -4.19
CA ALA A 88 8.16 7.53 -5.61
C ALA A 88 7.09 6.97 -6.55
N ALA A 89 7.15 7.39 -7.82
CA ALA A 89 6.58 6.64 -8.92
C ALA A 89 7.06 5.18 -8.88
N GLY A 90 6.19 4.22 -9.18
CA GLY A 90 6.45 2.78 -9.07
C GLY A 90 6.34 2.20 -7.66
N SER A 91 6.09 3.02 -6.63
CA SER A 91 5.82 2.50 -5.29
C SER A 91 4.54 1.69 -5.24
N LEU A 92 4.56 0.64 -4.43
CA LEU A 92 3.46 -0.30 -4.22
C LEU A 92 2.69 0.07 -2.96
N SER A 93 1.37 -0.10 -2.94
CA SER A 93 0.58 0.19 -1.75
C SER A 93 -0.78 -0.49 -1.75
N TRP A 94 -1.41 -0.55 -0.58
CA TRP A 94 -2.86 -0.75 -0.45
C TRP A 94 -3.35 -0.32 0.93
N GLY A 95 -4.63 -0.61 1.23
CA GLY A 95 -5.21 -0.44 2.54
C GLY A 95 -6.21 -1.52 2.92
N GLY A 96 -6.49 -1.61 4.21
CA GLY A 96 -7.52 -2.44 4.81
C GLY A 96 -8.64 -1.59 5.41
N LEU A 97 -9.81 -2.21 5.57
CA LEU A 97 -11.07 -1.56 5.93
C LEU A 97 -10.95 -0.67 7.19
N ALA A 98 -10.18 -1.09 8.19
CA ALA A 98 -10.05 -0.37 9.46
C ALA A 98 -9.08 0.82 9.40
N ASN A 99 -8.98 1.50 8.25
CA ASN A 99 -7.98 2.54 7.96
C ASN A 99 -6.55 2.07 8.28
N SER A 100 -6.21 0.87 7.83
CA SER A 100 -4.83 0.39 7.78
C SER A 100 -4.27 0.60 6.38
N TYR A 101 -3.03 1.08 6.27
CA TYR A 101 -2.38 1.41 5.01
C TYR A 101 -0.94 0.92 5.04
N TYR A 102 -0.42 0.54 3.88
CA TYR A 102 1.00 0.29 3.72
C TYR A 102 1.51 0.87 2.40
N TRP A 103 2.80 1.11 2.35
CA TRP A 103 3.50 1.44 1.11
C TRP A 103 4.87 0.77 1.08
N ILE A 104 5.34 0.45 -0.11
CA ILE A 104 6.67 -0.10 -0.39
C ILE A 104 7.25 0.74 -1.53
N ASP A 105 8.31 1.49 -1.24
CA ASP A 105 9.01 2.31 -2.21
C ASP A 105 10.37 1.67 -2.52
N PRO A 106 10.46 0.88 -3.59
CA PRO A 106 11.71 0.23 -3.98
C PRO A 106 12.76 1.24 -4.49
N VAL A 107 12.34 2.45 -4.91
CA VAL A 107 13.24 3.49 -5.41
C VAL A 107 14.00 4.13 -4.25
N ARG A 108 13.26 4.56 -3.22
CA ARG A 108 13.83 5.18 -2.02
C ARG A 108 14.22 4.16 -0.94
N LYS A 109 13.96 2.86 -1.17
CA LYS A 109 14.27 1.74 -0.27
C LYS A 109 13.67 1.91 1.12
N VAL A 110 12.43 2.39 1.16
CA VAL A 110 11.67 2.60 2.40
C VAL A 110 10.28 2.00 2.28
N THR A 111 9.76 1.51 3.40
CA THR A 111 8.40 0.98 3.50
C THR A 111 7.83 1.37 4.85
N GLY A 112 6.52 1.47 4.93
CA GLY A 112 5.83 1.70 6.20
C GLY A 112 4.46 1.07 6.24
N VAL A 113 3.98 0.92 7.47
CA VAL A 113 2.65 0.41 7.81
C VAL A 113 2.04 1.36 8.83
N TRP A 114 0.84 1.81 8.51
CA TRP A 114 -0.03 2.57 9.39
C TRP A 114 -1.25 1.69 9.69
N ALA A 115 -1.64 1.57 10.95
CA ALA A 115 -2.80 0.77 11.31
C ALA A 115 -3.61 1.47 12.40
N THR A 116 -4.92 1.54 12.17
CA THR A 116 -5.90 1.94 13.18
C THR A 116 -6.97 0.84 13.29
N GLN A 117 -7.97 1.07 14.14
CA GLN A 117 -9.19 0.24 14.24
C GLN A 117 -10.44 1.12 14.04
N LEU A 118 -10.37 2.02 13.07
CA LEU A 118 -11.40 3.03 12.83
C LEU A 118 -12.24 2.68 11.60
N LEU A 119 -13.55 2.92 11.71
CA LEU A 119 -14.49 2.95 10.60
C LEU A 119 -15.20 4.32 10.56
N PRO A 120 -15.66 4.77 9.38
CA PRO A 120 -15.60 4.09 8.08
C PRO A 120 -14.19 4.05 7.48
N PHE A 121 -13.92 3.10 6.59
CA PHE A 121 -12.72 3.10 5.73
C PHE A 121 -12.62 4.41 4.96
N TYR A 122 -11.38 4.87 4.77
CA TYR A 122 -11.05 6.14 4.11
C TYR A 122 -11.60 7.35 4.86
N ASP A 123 -11.59 7.26 6.20
CA ASP A 123 -11.88 8.39 7.07
C ASP A 123 -10.86 9.51 6.83
N ALA A 124 -11.33 10.73 6.63
CA ALA A 124 -10.48 11.86 6.25
C ALA A 124 -9.39 12.14 7.28
N ARG A 125 -9.68 11.99 8.59
CA ARG A 125 -8.68 12.23 9.64
C ARG A 125 -7.63 11.13 9.63
N ALA A 126 -8.04 9.88 9.49
CA ALA A 126 -7.12 8.74 9.40
C ALA A 126 -6.20 8.86 8.17
N VAL A 127 -6.75 9.27 7.02
CA VAL A 127 -5.96 9.52 5.80
C VAL A 127 -4.97 10.65 6.03
N THR A 128 -5.39 11.83 6.52
CA THR A 128 -4.48 12.95 6.79
C THR A 128 -3.33 12.54 7.72
N ARG A 129 -3.63 11.80 8.79
CA ARG A 129 -2.59 11.34 9.73
C ARG A 129 -1.65 10.31 9.12
N PHE A 130 -2.16 9.41 8.29
CA PHE A 130 -1.32 8.51 7.51
C PHE A 130 -0.36 9.29 6.60
N GLU A 131 -0.83 10.32 5.90
CA GLU A 131 0.03 11.12 5.02
C GLU A 131 1.09 11.92 5.80
N ASP A 132 0.73 12.47 6.96
CA ASP A 132 1.66 13.18 7.84
C ASP A 132 2.74 12.22 8.39
N PHE A 133 2.33 11.00 8.76
CA PHE A 133 3.25 9.94 9.17
C PHE A 133 4.21 9.56 8.03
N GLU A 134 3.69 9.32 6.82
CA GLU A 134 4.52 9.01 5.66
C GLU A 134 5.51 10.16 5.38
N ARG A 135 5.05 11.41 5.33
CA ARG A 135 5.94 12.58 5.17
C ARG A 135 7.04 12.62 6.22
N SER A 136 6.72 12.34 7.48
CA SER A 136 7.68 12.34 8.58
C SER A 136 8.74 11.23 8.41
N VAL A 137 8.34 10.06 7.92
CA VAL A 137 9.28 8.97 7.60
C VAL A 137 10.24 9.41 6.50
N TYR A 138 9.73 9.98 5.41
CA TYR A 138 10.58 10.43 4.29
C TYR A 138 11.49 11.61 4.65
N ALA A 139 11.05 12.51 5.52
CA ALA A 139 11.88 13.62 6.00
C ALA A 139 13.04 13.18 6.92
N ALA A 140 12.98 11.95 7.45
CA ALA A 140 13.98 11.37 8.35
C ALA A 140 14.97 10.42 7.65
N LEU A 141 14.85 10.23 6.33
CA LEU A 141 15.79 9.46 5.50
C LEU A 141 17.06 10.25 5.21
#